data_AF-Q478K3-F1
#
_entry.id   AF-Q478K3-F1
#
_cell.length_a   1.000
_cell.length_b   1.000
_cell.length_c   1.000
_cell.angle_alpha   90.00
_cell.angle_beta   90.00
_cell.angle_gamma   90.00
#
_symmetry.space_group_name_H-M   'P 1'
#
loop_
_entity.id
_entity.type
_entity.pdbx_description
1 polymer ?
#
loop_
_entity_poly.entity_id
_entity_poly.type
_entity_poly.pdbx_seq_one_letter_code
_entity_poly.pdbx_strand_id
1 'polypeptide(L)'
;MSGFEHYDRELMDLDNEIHRYAAICGVNLANRHEVDACLRNHHETWADDKARESLQGLLILRIKLEAEMIELGFTPPALIKPRTPDA
;
A
#
# COMPACT_ATOMS: atom_id res chain seq x y z
N MET A 1 1.73 26.51 -2.04
CA MET A 1 1.97 25.09 -1.71
C MET A 1 0.81 24.34 -2.32
N SER A 2 1.02 23.71 -3.49
CA SER A 2 -0.05 23.01 -4.21
C SER A 2 -0.28 21.65 -3.56
N GLY A 3 -1.51 21.13 -3.60
CA GLY A 3 -1.82 19.80 -3.06
C GLY A 3 -0.97 18.65 -3.65
N PHE A 4 -0.33 18.90 -4.80
CA PHE A 4 0.57 17.95 -5.47
C PHE A 4 1.79 17.55 -4.63
N GLU A 5 2.50 18.52 -4.04
CA GLU A 5 3.67 18.24 -3.17
C GLU A 5 3.26 17.50 -1.89
N HIS A 6 1.99 17.64 -1.49
CA HIS A 6 1.43 16.95 -0.34
C HIS A 6 1.18 15.47 -0.66
N TYR A 7 0.50 15.18 -1.78
CA TYR A 7 0.23 13.81 -2.21
C TYR A 7 1.50 13.00 -2.42
N ASP A 8 2.53 13.54 -3.08
CA ASP A 8 3.77 12.79 -3.32
C ASP A 8 4.45 12.35 -2.02
N ARG A 9 4.49 13.25 -1.03
CA ARG A 9 5.11 12.96 0.27
C ARG A 9 4.28 12.00 1.10
N GLU A 10 2.97 12.26 1.21
CA GLU A 10 2.06 11.38 1.95
C GLU A 10 2.04 9.97 1.37
N LEU A 11 2.05 9.86 0.05
CA LEU A 11 2.08 8.59 -0.63
C LEU A 11 3.41 7.88 -0.40
N MET A 12 4.54 8.58 -0.43
CA MET A 12 5.85 7.98 -0.13
C MET A 12 5.92 7.46 1.31
N ASP A 13 5.43 8.23 2.29
CA ASP A 13 5.43 7.83 3.69
C ASP A 13 4.50 6.62 3.91
N LEU A 14 3.30 6.64 3.30
CA LEU A 14 2.37 5.51 3.28
C LEU A 14 2.99 4.24 2.67
N ASP A 15 3.73 4.39 1.57
CA ASP A 15 4.36 3.27 0.88
C ASP A 15 5.46 2.63 1.70
N ASN A 16 6.25 3.45 2.39
CA ASN A 16 7.28 2.95 3.31
C ASN A 16 6.65 2.10 4.43
N GLU A 17 5.51 2.53 4.98
CA GLU A 17 4.80 1.76 5.99
C GLU A 17 4.21 0.46 5.44
N ILE A 18 3.61 0.50 4.24
CA ILE A 18 3.09 -0.70 3.56
C ILE A 18 4.21 -1.73 3.34
N HIS A 19 5.36 -1.30 2.84
CA HIS A 19 6.52 -2.20 2.64
C HIS A 19 7.01 -2.78 3.97
N ARG A 20 7.07 -1.96 5.02
CA ARG A 20 7.48 -2.42 6.36
C ARG A 20 6.55 -3.49 6.91
N TYR A 21 5.23 -3.25 6.87
CA TYR A 21 4.26 -4.21 7.39
C TYR A 21 4.13 -5.45 6.50
N ALA A 22 4.26 -5.32 5.19
CA ALA A 22 4.32 -6.46 4.28
C ALA A 22 5.51 -7.37 4.60
N ALA A 23 6.69 -6.80 4.87
CA ALA A 23 7.85 -7.57 5.31
C ALA A 23 7.62 -8.29 6.64
N ILE A 24 6.98 -7.62 7.62
CA ILE A 24 6.62 -8.24 8.91
C ILE A 24 5.63 -9.40 8.72
N CYS A 25 4.63 -9.22 7.86
CA CYS A 25 3.57 -10.22 7.62
C CYS A 25 3.98 -11.34 6.64
N GLY A 26 5.17 -11.25 6.04
CA GLY A 26 5.63 -12.16 4.99
C GLY A 26 4.79 -12.09 3.72
N VAL A 27 4.24 -10.91 3.40
CA VAL A 27 3.37 -10.68 2.24
C VAL A 27 4.19 -10.15 1.07
N ASN A 28 4.12 -10.85 -0.06
CA ASN A 28 4.69 -10.38 -1.31
C ASN A 28 3.72 -9.43 -2.01
N LEU A 29 3.98 -8.12 -1.93
CA LEU A 29 3.17 -7.09 -2.58
C LEU A 29 3.14 -7.19 -4.11
N ALA A 30 4.11 -7.85 -4.74
CA ALA A 30 4.07 -8.12 -6.18
C ALA A 30 3.13 -9.28 -6.55
N ASN A 31 2.70 -10.08 -5.56
CA ASN A 31 1.76 -11.17 -5.74
C ASN A 31 0.34 -10.69 -5.42
N ARG A 32 -0.45 -10.43 -6.46
CA ARG A 32 -1.83 -9.95 -6.34
C ARG A 32 -2.69 -10.82 -5.43
N HIS A 33 -2.50 -12.15 -5.44
CA HIS A 33 -3.31 -13.05 -4.62
C HIS A 33 -3.08 -12.84 -3.12
N GLU A 34 -1.86 -12.51 -2.71
CA GLU A 34 -1.53 -12.24 -1.31
C GLU A 34 -2.08 -10.89 -0.86
N VAL A 35 -1.98 -9.87 -1.71
CA VAL A 35 -2.61 -8.56 -1.46
C VAL A 35 -4.12 -8.70 -1.31
N ASP A 36 -4.77 -9.43 -2.22
CA ASP A 36 -6.21 -9.68 -2.13
C ASP A 36 -6.59 -10.48 -0.88
N ALA A 37 -5.73 -11.39 -0.40
CA ALA A 37 -5.96 -12.12 0.84
C ALA A 37 -5.86 -11.21 2.07
N CYS A 38 -4.89 -10.30 2.10
CA CYS A 38 -4.77 -9.26 3.13
C CYS A 38 -5.99 -8.34 3.18
N LEU A 39 -6.59 -8.01 2.02
CA LEU A 39 -7.77 -7.18 1.96
C LEU A 39 -9.05 -7.90 2.44
N ARG A 40 -9.13 -9.23 2.31
CA ARG A 40 -10.33 -10.02 2.61
C ARG A 40 -10.39 -10.59 4.02
N ASN A 41 -9.25 -10.94 4.62
CA ASN A 41 -9.23 -11.73 5.85
C ASN A 41 -8.95 -10.87 7.08
N HIS A 42 -9.91 -10.84 8.01
CA HIS A 42 -9.70 -10.37 9.37
C HIS A 42 -9.43 -11.59 10.26
N HIS A 43 -8.17 -11.88 10.54
CA HIS A 43 -7.80 -12.90 11.54
C HIS A 43 -7.76 -12.22 12.92
N GLU A 44 -8.32 -12.86 13.95
CA GLU A 44 -8.63 -12.22 15.25
C GLU A 44 -7.74 -12.63 16.43
N THR A 45 -6.77 -13.53 16.25
CA THR A 45 -6.16 -14.23 17.38
C THR A 45 -4.68 -14.00 17.70
N TRP A 46 -3.75 -13.61 16.81
CA TRP A 46 -2.30 -13.50 17.15
C TRP A 46 -1.68 -12.11 16.92
N ALA A 47 -0.44 -11.86 17.41
CA ALA A 47 0.27 -10.59 17.20
C ALA A 47 0.43 -10.23 15.70
N ASP A 48 0.52 -11.25 14.84
CA ASP A 48 0.47 -11.10 13.40
C ASP A 48 -0.82 -10.46 12.91
N ASP A 49 -1.93 -10.59 13.64
CA ASP A 49 -3.19 -9.94 13.28
C ASP A 49 -3.13 -8.44 13.47
N LYS A 50 -2.41 -7.92 14.46
CA LYS A 50 -2.22 -6.47 14.56
C LYS A 50 -1.33 -5.93 13.45
N ALA A 51 -0.30 -6.67 13.05
CA ALA A 51 0.51 -6.31 11.89
C ALA A 51 -0.27 -6.41 10.57
N ARG A 52 -1.10 -7.46 10.40
CA ARG A 52 -1.94 -7.67 9.22
C ARG A 52 -3.11 -6.70 9.14
N GLU A 53 -3.72 -6.35 10.28
CA GLU A 53 -4.76 -5.31 10.39
C GLU A 53 -4.16 -3.94 10.03
N SER A 54 -2.95 -3.64 10.50
CA SER A 54 -2.23 -2.42 10.09
C SER A 54 -1.95 -2.44 8.59
N LEU A 55 -1.43 -3.54 8.06
CA LEU A 55 -1.16 -3.69 6.62
C LEU A 55 -2.44 -3.52 5.79
N GLN A 56 -3.54 -4.15 6.20
CA GLN A 56 -4.84 -4.04 5.54
C GLN A 56 -5.34 -2.60 5.56
N GLY A 57 -5.27 -1.93 6.72
CA GLY A 57 -5.66 -0.52 6.86
C GLY A 57 -4.84 0.40 5.95
N LEU A 58 -3.53 0.20 5.87
CA LEU A 58 -2.64 0.96 5.01
C LEU A 58 -2.91 0.70 3.52
N LEU A 59 -3.16 -0.55 3.12
CA LEU A 59 -3.55 -0.90 1.75
C LEU A 59 -4.89 -0.25 1.35
N ILE A 60 -5.88 -0.26 2.24
CA ILE A 60 -7.17 0.40 2.01
C ILE A 60 -6.99 1.92 1.89
N LEU A 61 -6.18 2.51 2.77
CA LEU A 61 -5.88 3.95 2.73
C LEU A 61 -5.21 4.32 1.41
N ARG A 62 -4.25 3.52 0.96
CA ARG A 62 -3.58 3.71 -0.33
C ARG A 62 -4.55 3.67 -1.50
N ILE A 63 -5.45 2.69 -1.54
CA ILE A 63 -6.49 2.58 -2.58
C ILE A 63 -7.41 3.81 -2.60
N LYS A 64 -7.82 4.31 -1.42
CA LYS A 64 -8.66 5.51 -1.32
C LYS A 64 -7.93 6.75 -1.84
N LEU A 65 -6.65 6.90 -1.49
CA LEU A 65 -5.82 8.02 -1.94
C LEU A 65 -5.61 7.97 -3.45
N GLU A 66 -5.36 6.78 -4.01
CA GLU A 66 -5.28 6.59 -5.46
C GLU A 66 -6.58 6.97 -6.18
N ALA A 67 -7.73 6.59 -5.62
CA ALA A 67 -9.03 6.96 -6.16
C ALA A 67 -9.25 8.48 -6.15
N GLU A 68 -8.93 9.15 -5.04
CA GLU A 68 -9.00 10.61 -4.93
C GLU A 68 -8.07 11.32 -5.92
N MET A 69 -6.83 10.84 -6.05
CA MET A 69 -5.88 11.35 -7.04
C MET A 69 -6.43 11.23 -8.47
N ILE A 70 -7.03 10.09 -8.82
CA ILE A 70 -7.64 9.86 -10.14
C ILE A 70 -8.83 10.80 -10.36
N GLU A 71 -9.71 10.97 -9.36
CA GLU A 71 -10.86 11.88 -9.43
C GLU A 71 -10.44 13.33 -9.67
N LEU A 72 -9.27 13.73 -9.14
CA LEU A 72 -8.68 15.05 -9.34
C LEU A 72 -7.83 15.16 -10.63
N GLY A 73 -7.74 14.10 -11.44
CA GLY A 73 -7.03 14.07 -12.71
C GLY A 73 -5.53 13.76 -12.62
N PHE A 74 -5.05 13.26 -11.48
CA PHE A 74 -3.68 12.81 -11.29
C PHE A 74 -3.49 11.34 -11.69
N THR A 75 -2.24 10.95 -11.91
CA THR A 75 -1.84 9.54 -12.11
C THR A 75 -1.04 9.08 -10.91
N PRO A 76 -1.58 8.21 -10.03
CA PRO A 76 -0.84 7.71 -8.90
C PRO A 76 0.38 6.90 -9.34
N PRO A 77 1.56 7.06 -8.69
CA PRO A 77 2.70 6.19 -8.92
C PRO A 77 2.39 4.76 -8.46
N ALA A 78 3.10 3.78 -9.00
CA ALA A 78 2.90 2.38 -8.62
C ALA A 78 3.49 2.08 -7.23
N LEU A 79 2.74 1.35 -6.39
CA LEU A 79 3.21 0.85 -5.09
C LEU A 79 4.46 -0.02 -5.24
N ILE A 80 4.49 -0.87 -6.27
CA ILE A 80 5.65 -1.68 -6.61
C ILE A 80 6.27 -1.11 -7.87
N LYS A 81 7.52 -0.63 -7.74
CA LYS A 81 8.27 -0.17 -8.90
C LYS A 81 8.40 -1.33 -9.89
N PRO A 82 8.05 -1.14 -11.17
CA PRO A 82 8.28 -2.17 -12.16
C PRO A 82 9.79 -2.52 -12.14
N ARG A 83 10.10 -3.81 -12.09
CA ARG A 83 11.49 -4.27 -12.20
C ARG A 83 12.02 -3.74 -13.54
N THR A 84 12.88 -2.73 -13.51
CA THR A 84 13.66 -2.36 -14.69
C THR A 84 14.46 -3.60 -15.08
N PRO A 85 14.29 -4.14 -16.29
CA PRO A 85 15.19 -5.18 -16.77
C PRO A 85 16.58 -4.56 -16.81
N ASP A 86 17.53 -5.19 -16.14
CA ASP A 86 18.91 -4.75 -16.02
C ASP A 86 19.47 -4.40 -17.41
N ALA A 87 19.98 -3.18 -17.57
CA ALA A 87 20.64 -2.69 -18.77
C ALA A 87 22.09 -3.18 -18.86
#